data_AF-A0A3G1L144-F1
#
_entry.id   AF-A0A3G1L144-F1
#
_cell.length_a   1.000
_cell.length_b   1.000
_cell.length_c   1.000
_cell.angle_alpha   90.00
_cell.angle_beta   90.00
_cell.angle_gamma   90.00
#
_symmetry.space_group_name_H-M   'P 1'
#
loop_
_entity.id
_entity.type
_entity.pdbx_description
1 polymer ?
#
loop_
_entity_poly.entity_id
_entity_poly.type
_entity_poly.pdbx_seq_one_letter_code
_entity_poly.pdbx_strand_id
1 'polypeptide(L)' 'MYVPLILGKPLHLWLGIIMIFLLVFQVLTGKRILKLPFVYHRLNAIAIIIIAAVHAFFGLGIWFFNFQIR' A
#
# COMPACT_ATOMS: atom_id res chain seq x y z
N MET A 1 19.75 -3.83 5.34
CA MET A 1 18.45 -3.57 6.00
C MET A 1 17.59 -4.83 5.96
N TYR A 2 16.58 -4.89 6.82
CA TYR A 2 15.69 -6.06 6.93
C TYR A 2 14.27 -5.70 6.52
N VAL A 3 13.59 -6.63 5.86
CA VAL A 3 12.16 -6.56 5.60
C VAL A 3 11.44 -7.42 6.64
N PRO A 4 10.61 -6.83 7.51
CA PRO A 4 9.99 -7.57 8.60
C PRO A 4 9.00 -8.61 8.08
N LEU A 5 8.93 -9.76 8.75
CA LEU A 5 7.88 -10.74 8.58
C LEU A 5 6.65 -10.39 9.43
N ILE A 6 5.47 -10.41 8.81
CA ILE A 6 4.18 -10.31 9.48
C ILE A 6 3.38 -11.54 9.08
N LEU A 7 2.84 -12.28 10.06
CA LEU A 7 2.05 -13.49 9.81
C LEU A 7 2.72 -14.48 8.82
N GLY A 8 4.04 -14.64 8.95
CA GLY A 8 4.81 -15.56 8.11
C GLY A 8 5.05 -15.11 6.67
N LYS A 9 4.71 -13.86 6.30
CA LYS A 9 4.97 -13.29 4.97
C LYS A 9 5.69 -11.94 5.08
N PRO A 10 6.54 -11.58 4.12
CA PRO A 10 7.21 -10.28 4.11
C PRO A 10 6.21 -9.12 4.13
N LEU A 11 6.47 -8.09 4.94
CA LEU A 11 5.64 -6.89 5.05
C LEU A 11 5.32 -6.28 3.68
N HIS A 12 6.27 -6.28 2.75
CA HIS A 12 6.07 -5.82 1.38
C HIS A 12 4.82 -6.43 0.71
N LEU A 13 4.58 -7.74 0.87
CA LEU A 13 3.42 -8.40 0.27
C LEU A 13 2.11 -7.91 0.88
N TRP A 14 2.07 -7.75 2.20
CA TRP A 14 0.89 -7.23 2.89
C TRP A 14 0.57 -5.79 2.47
N LEU A 15 1.61 -4.95 2.33
CA LEU A 15 1.44 -3.59 1.82
C LEU A 15 0.85 -3.59 0.39
N GLY A 16 1.27 -4.53 -0.46
CA GLY A 16 0.72 -4.69 -1.81
C GLY A 16 -0.76 -5.11 -1.79
N ILE A 17 -1.14 -6.02 -0.90
CA ILE A 17 -2.54 -6.44 -0.73
C ILE A 17 -3.39 -5.26 -0.23
N ILE A 18 -2.94 -4.54 0.80
CA ILE A 18 -3.62 -3.35 1.31
C ILE A 18 -3.77 -2.30 0.20
N MET A 19 -2.73 -2.11 -0.61
CA MET A 19 -2.74 -1.17 -1.74
C MET A 19 -3.88 -1.46 -2.72
N ILE A 20 -4.13 -2.73 -3.05
CA ILE A 20 -5.22 -3.13 -3.95
C ILE A 20 -6.57 -2.65 -3.40
N PHE A 21 -6.85 -2.89 -2.10
CA PHE A 21 -8.10 -2.46 -1.49
C PHE A 21 -8.24 -0.94 -1.47
N LEU A 22 -7.18 -0.20 -1.15
CA LEU A 22 -7.20 1.25 -1.14
C LEU A 22 -7.42 1.83 -2.54
N LEU A 23 -6.78 1.26 -3.57
CA LEU A 23 -6.96 1.67 -4.96
C LEU A 23 -8.39 1.41 -5.45
N VAL A 24 -8.97 0.26 -5.12
CA VAL A 24 -10.37 -0.04 -5.43
C VAL A 24 -11.28 0.99 -4.74
N PHE A 25 -11.08 1.25 -3.46
CA PHE A 25 -11.85 2.27 -2.73
C PHE A 25 -11.68 3.67 -3.33
N GLN A 26 -10.47 4.03 -3.79
CA GLN A 26 -10.20 5.30 -4.47
C GLN A 26 -11.01 5.44 -5.75
N VAL A 27 -11.05 4.39 -6.57
CA VAL A 27 -11.81 4.38 -7.83
C VAL A 27 -13.30 4.42 -7.55
N LEU A 28 -13.80 3.62 -6.59
CA LEU A 28 -15.21 3.56 -6.24
C LEU A 28 -15.74 4.89 -5.69
N THR A 29 -14.97 5.56 -4.82
CA THR A 29 -15.33 6.87 -4.30
C THR A 29 -15.17 7.99 -5.34
N GLY A 30 -14.12 7.95 -6.17
CA GLY A 30 -13.89 8.92 -7.23
C GLY A 30 -14.95 8.88 -8.34
N LYS A 31 -15.43 7.67 -8.68
CA LYS A 31 -16.55 7.47 -9.62
C LYS A 31 -17.92 7.68 -8.98
N ARG A 32 -18.00 8.05 -7.69
CA ARG A 32 -19.25 8.17 -6.92
C ARG A 32 -20.13 6.91 -6.93
N ILE A 33 -19.54 5.74 -7.14
CA ILE A 33 -20.22 4.44 -6.96
C ILE A 33 -20.51 4.26 -5.48
N LEU A 34 -19.52 4.54 -4.63
CA LEU A 34 -19.71 4.73 -3.19
C LEU A 34 -19.97 6.22 -2.90
N LYS A 35 -21.17 6.54 -2.45
CA LYS A 35 -21.60 7.90 -2.14
C LYS A 35 -21.13 8.31 -0.74
N LEU A 36 -19.86 8.70 -0.66
CA LEU A 36 -19.24 9.23 0.57
C LEU A 36 -18.81 10.70 0.36
N PRO A 37 -18.70 11.49 1.44
CA PRO A 37 -18.10 12.82 1.37
C PRO A 37 -16.72 12.78 0.70
N PHE A 38 -16.41 13.76 -0.16
CA PHE A 38 -15.16 13.78 -0.93
C PHE A 38 -13.89 13.82 -0.05
N VAL A 39 -14.04 14.22 1.22
CA VAL A 39 -12.96 14.16 2.23
C VAL A 39 -12.38 12.74 2.34
N TYR A 40 -13.20 11.69 2.27
CA TYR A 40 -12.73 10.30 2.34
C TYR A 40 -11.89 9.91 1.12
N HIS A 41 -12.23 10.40 -0.07
CA HIS A 41 -11.43 10.19 -1.28
C HIS A 41 -10.04 10.86 -1.16
N ARG A 42 -9.99 12.08 -0.59
CA ARG A 42 -8.72 12.79 -0.38
C ARG A 42 -7.86 12.11 0.70
N LEU A 43 -8.45 11.71 1.81
CA LEU A 43 -7.73 11.00 2.88
C LEU A 43 -7.21 9.64 2.39
N ASN A 44 -8.00 8.91 1.61
CA ASN A 44 -7.57 7.64 1.02
C ASN A 44 -6.44 7.83 0.01
N ALA A 45 -6.45 8.90 -0.79
CA ALA A 45 -5.33 9.24 -1.68
C ALA A 45 -4.02 9.43 -0.91
N ILE A 46 -4.07 10.15 0.23
CA ILE A 46 -2.90 10.36 1.09
C ILE A 46 -2.41 9.01 1.65
N ALA A 47 -3.31 8.16 2.11
CA ALA A 47 -2.96 6.82 2.60
C ALA A 47 -2.30 5.96 1.51
N ILE A 48 -2.83 5.99 0.28
CA ILE A 48 -2.22 5.32 -0.88
C ILE A 48 -0.80 5.80 -1.13
N ILE A 49 -0.56 7.11 -1.14
CA ILE A 49 0.77 7.67 -1.40
C ILE A 49 1.78 7.16 -0.36
N ILE A 50 1.41 7.22 0.93
CA ILE A 50 2.28 6.77 2.02
C ILE A 50 2.58 5.27 1.90
N ILE A 51 1.55 4.44 1.75
CA ILE A 51 1.72 2.99 1.68
C ILE A 51 2.47 2.61 0.41
N ALA A 52 2.27 3.30 -0.71
CA ALA A 52 2.94 3.04 -1.97
C ALA A 52 4.43 3.37 -1.88
N ALA A 53 4.79 4.47 -1.21
CA ALA A 53 6.18 4.81 -0.95
C ALA A 53 6.88 3.72 -0.11
N VAL A 54 6.24 3.26 0.97
CA VAL A 54 6.81 2.20 1.83
C VAL A 54 6.86 0.85 1.09
N HIS A 55 5.82 0.51 0.33
CA HIS A 55 5.78 -0.69 -0.50
C HIS A 55 6.91 -0.67 -1.54
N ALA A 56 7.06 0.44 -2.28
CA ALA A 56 8.13 0.61 -3.26
C ALA A 56 9.51 0.54 -2.60
N PHE A 57 9.71 1.21 -1.46
CA PHE A 57 10.97 1.17 -0.72
C PHE A 57 11.41 -0.27 -0.40
N PHE A 58 10.52 -1.10 0.16
CA PHE A 58 10.86 -2.49 0.45
C PHE A 58 11.01 -3.34 -0.81
N GLY A 59 10.17 -3.14 -1.83
CA GLY A 59 10.23 -3.90 -3.08
C GLY A 59 11.54 -3.66 -3.84
N LEU A 60 11.91 -2.38 -3.98
CA LEU A 60 13.19 -1.97 -4.56
C LEU A 60 14.36 -2.45 -3.69
N GLY A 61 14.24 -2.35 -2.36
CA GLY A 61 15.22 -2.86 -1.41
C GLY A 61 15.52 -4.35 -1.57
N ILE A 62 14.48 -5.18 -1.72
CA ILE A 62 14.61 -6.62 -1.94
C ILE A 62 15.26 -6.88 -3.31
N TRP A 63 14.76 -6.24 -4.38
CA TRP A 63 15.17 -6.56 -5.75
C TRP A 63 16.56 -6.02 -6.12
N PHE A 64 16.87 -4.77 -5.76
CA PHE A 64 18.10 -4.10 -6.19
C PHE A 64 19.18 -4.06 -5.12
N PHE A 65 18.82 -4.12 -3.83
CA PHE A 65 19.76 -3.89 -2.73
C PHE A 65 19.90 -5.09 -1.78
N ASN A 66 19.38 -6.27 -2.16
CA ASN A 66 19.48 -7.52 -1.40
C ASN A 66 19.03 -7.40 0.07
N PHE A 67 17.97 -6.62 0.33
CA PHE A 67 17.39 -6.55 1.67
C PHE A 67 16.96 -7.94 2.12
N GLN A 68 17.34 -8.30 3.34
CA GLN A 68 17.11 -9.63 3.89
C GLN A 68 15.71 -9.68 4.51
N ILE A 69 14.91 -10.68 4.15
CA ILE A 69 13.59 -10.91 4.77
C ILE A 69 13.81 -11.61 6.10
N ARG A 70 13.41 -11.00 7.20
CA ARG A 70 13.58 -11.54 8.56
C ARG A 70 12.44 -11.15 9.48
#